data_AF-A0A935EZW0-F1
#
_entry.id   AF-A0A935EZW0-F1
#
_cell.length_a   1.000
_cell.length_b   1.000
_cell.length_c   1.000
_cell.angle_alpha   90.00
_cell.angle_beta   90.00
_cell.angle_gamma   90.00
#
_symmetry.space_group_name_H-M   'P 1'
#
loop_
_entity.id
_entity.type
_entity.pdbx_description
1 polymer ?
#
loop_
_entity_poly.entity_id
_entity_poly.type
_entity_poly.pdbx_seq_one_letter_code
_entity_poly.pdbx_strand_id
1 'polypeptide(L)'
;MYHGWNDRRLPPVNTINYFNSVLARMGQRQAGSFMRLFMAPGVQHCAGGPGPDTFGQMVTPAQSDPQHDLTLALERWVEQGIAPDQVIATKRSGGKTQRSRPLCPYPQVAGYKGTGSTDDAANFKCVSEQPIRKKK
;
A
#
# COMPACT_ATOMS: atom_id res chain seq x y z
N MET A 1 -2.28 6.42 -5.99
CA MET A 1 -2.32 7.26 -4.78
C MET A 1 -1.86 6.44 -3.58
N TYR A 2 -1.25 7.08 -2.57
CA TYR A 2 -0.96 6.44 -1.29
C TYR A 2 -1.17 7.43 -0.14
N HIS A 3 -1.31 6.93 1.09
CA HIS A 3 -1.28 7.75 2.31
C HIS A 3 -0.78 6.92 3.50
N GLY A 4 0.07 7.50 4.36
CA GLY A 4 0.47 6.89 5.62
C GLY A 4 -0.68 6.83 6.62
N TRP A 5 -1.01 5.65 7.15
CA TRP A 5 -2.10 5.50 8.12
C TRP A 5 -1.84 6.21 9.45
N ASN A 6 -0.56 6.47 9.74
CA ASN A 6 -0.11 7.14 10.95
C ASN A 6 0.33 8.59 10.68
N ASP A 7 -0.09 9.19 9.56
CA ASP A 7 0.13 10.61 9.30
C ASP A 7 -0.66 11.44 10.33
N ARG A 8 0.08 12.17 11.17
CA ARG A 8 -0.47 13.05 12.22
C ARG A 8 -0.67 14.48 11.73
N ARG A 9 -0.13 14.83 10.57
CA ARG A 9 -0.17 16.17 9.98
C ARG A 9 -1.34 16.30 9.01
N LEU A 10 -1.57 15.29 8.18
CA LEU A 10 -2.68 15.21 7.25
C LEU A 10 -3.54 13.99 7.58
N PRO A 11 -4.84 14.15 7.94
CA PRO A 11 -5.67 13.00 8.27
C PRO A 11 -5.85 12.06 7.07
N PRO A 12 -5.51 10.76 7.20
CA PRO A 12 -5.64 9.79 6.09
C PRO A 12 -7.09 9.61 5.63
N VAL A 13 -8.06 9.86 6.52
CA VAL A 13 -9.50 9.81 6.23
C VAL A 13 -9.89 10.76 5.08
N ASN A 14 -9.20 11.90 4.94
CA ASN A 14 -9.49 12.84 3.84
C ASN A 14 -9.19 12.23 2.47
N THR A 15 -8.09 11.47 2.35
CA THR A 15 -7.75 10.77 1.11
C THR A 15 -8.72 9.63 0.82
N ILE A 16 -9.18 8.92 1.85
CA ILE A 16 -10.23 7.89 1.71
C ILE A 16 -11.53 8.52 1.21
N ASN A 17 -11.95 9.64 1.79
CA ASN A 17 -13.17 10.35 1.39
C ASN A 17 -13.10 10.82 -0.07
N TYR A 18 -11.96 11.36 -0.49
CA TYR A 18 -11.74 11.73 -1.88
C TYR A 18 -11.77 10.52 -2.82
N PHE A 19 -11.08 9.43 -2.48
CA PHE A 19 -11.10 8.21 -3.28
C PHE A 19 -12.53 7.68 -3.44
N ASN A 20 -13.30 7.61 -2.35
CA ASN A 20 -14.69 7.18 -2.36
C ASN A 20 -15.61 8.12 -3.14
N SER A 21 -15.36 9.44 -3.13
CA SER A 21 -16.18 10.38 -3.90
C SER A 21 -16.00 10.20 -5.42
N VAL A 22 -14.78 9.91 -5.86
CA VAL A 22 -14.50 9.55 -7.26
C VAL A 22 -15.16 8.22 -7.63
N LEU A 23 -15.05 7.20 -6.75
CA LEU A 23 -15.75 5.92 -6.96
C LEU A 23 -17.27 6.13 -7.08
N ALA A 24 -17.86 6.97 -6.24
CA ALA A 24 -19.29 7.26 -6.26
C ALA A 24 -19.72 8.02 -7.53
N ARG A 25 -18.85 8.90 -8.06
CA ARG A 25 -19.15 9.70 -9.25
C ARG A 25 -18.98 8.93 -10.56
N MET A 26 -17.99 8.05 -10.66
CA MET A 26 -17.60 7.38 -11.91
C MET A 26 -17.93 5.88 -11.93
N GLY A 27 -18.25 5.31 -10.78
CA GLY A 27 -18.40 3.87 -10.61
C GLY A 27 -17.05 3.15 -10.47
N GLN A 28 -17.07 2.02 -9.75
CA GLN A 28 -15.85 1.27 -9.41
C GLN A 28 -15.04 0.82 -10.62
N ARG A 29 -15.70 0.38 -11.70
CA ARG A 29 -15.02 -0.12 -12.90
C ARG A 29 -14.22 0.97 -13.61
N GLN A 30 -14.82 2.15 -13.81
CA GLN A 30 -14.15 3.25 -14.50
C GLN A 30 -13.07 3.86 -13.62
N ALA A 31 -13.36 4.10 -12.33
CA ALA A 31 -12.36 4.65 -11.42
C ALA A 31 -11.16 3.72 -11.23
N GLY A 32 -11.41 2.40 -11.12
CA GLY A 32 -10.36 1.40 -10.95
C GLY A 32 -9.43 1.24 -12.16
N SER A 33 -9.80 1.73 -13.35
CA SER A 33 -8.96 1.67 -14.54
C SER A 33 -7.84 2.72 -14.58
N PHE A 34 -7.95 3.77 -13.77
CA PHE A 34 -6.94 4.85 -13.71
C PHE A 34 -6.50 5.22 -12.30
N MET A 35 -7.22 4.77 -11.26
CA MET A 35 -6.93 5.16 -9.88
C MET A 35 -6.95 3.96 -8.94
N ARG A 36 -5.88 3.85 -8.16
CA ARG A 36 -5.74 2.92 -7.01
C ARG A 36 -5.24 3.70 -5.80
N LEU A 37 -5.74 3.35 -4.61
CA LEU A 37 -5.30 3.92 -3.33
C LEU A 37 -4.61 2.83 -2.51
N PHE A 38 -3.39 3.09 -2.06
CA PHE A 38 -2.64 2.23 -1.15
C PHE A 38 -2.49 2.90 0.21
N MET A 39 -3.12 2.32 1.22
CA MET A 39 -2.96 2.80 2.60
C MET A 39 -1.77 2.11 3.23
N ALA A 40 -0.85 2.87 3.83
CA ALA A 40 0.43 2.37 4.34
C ALA A 40 0.44 2.32 5.89
N PRO A 41 0.19 1.16 6.53
CA PRO A 41 0.12 1.05 7.98
C PRO A 41 1.47 1.33 8.65
N GLY A 42 1.46 2.13 9.71
CA GLY A 42 2.67 2.50 10.43
C GLY A 42 3.56 3.52 9.71
N VAL A 43 3.18 3.97 8.52
CA VAL A 43 3.87 5.06 7.81
C VAL A 43 3.30 6.40 8.26
N GLN A 44 4.18 7.35 8.56
CA GLN A 44 3.81 8.71 8.96
C GLN A 44 3.65 9.62 7.73
N HIS A 45 3.95 10.91 7.88
CA HIS A 45 3.84 11.89 6.82
C HIS A 45 4.86 11.61 5.71
N CYS A 46 4.37 11.16 4.55
CA CYS A 46 5.13 10.71 3.35
C CYS A 46 6.01 9.47 3.56
N ALA A 47 6.73 9.37 4.68
CA ALA A 47 7.62 8.27 5.05
C ALA A 47 7.80 8.23 6.58
N GLY A 48 8.72 7.39 7.07
CA GLY A 48 9.01 7.25 8.49
C GLY A 48 7.93 6.46 9.23
N GLY A 49 8.02 6.46 10.56
CA GLY A 49 7.13 5.68 11.45
C GLY A 49 7.58 4.22 11.65
N PRO A 50 6.83 3.45 12.47
CA PRO A 50 7.18 2.07 12.81
C PRO A 50 6.91 1.05 11.70
N GLY A 51 6.14 1.42 10.67
CA GLY A 51 5.77 0.53 9.57
C GLY A 51 6.83 0.47 8.45
N PRO A 52 6.63 -0.43 7.47
CA PRO A 52 7.39 -0.44 6.23
C PRO A 52 7.14 0.83 5.41
N ASP A 53 8.14 1.71 5.35
CA ASP A 53 8.04 3.06 4.81
C ASP A 53 8.90 3.30 3.56
N THR A 54 9.42 2.25 2.93
CA THR A 54 10.16 2.35 1.66
C THR A 54 9.44 1.53 0.59
N PHE A 55 8.90 2.21 -0.42
CA PHE A 55 8.20 1.60 -1.56
C PHE A 55 8.21 2.52 -2.80
N GLY A 56 9.30 3.25 -3.04
CA GLY A 56 9.45 4.14 -4.21
C GLY A 56 8.58 5.40 -4.19
N GLN A 57 8.12 5.83 -3.01
CA GLN A 57 7.24 6.99 -2.84
C GLN A 57 7.97 8.32 -2.64
N MET A 58 9.28 8.27 -2.41
CA MET A 58 10.19 9.42 -2.37
C MET A 58 11.40 9.11 -3.24
N VAL A 59 12.13 10.15 -3.64
CA VAL A 59 13.42 10.01 -4.35
C VAL A 59 14.47 9.49 -3.35
N THR A 60 14.49 8.18 -3.18
CA THR A 60 15.51 7.41 -2.45
C THR A 60 16.21 6.48 -3.45
N PRO A 61 17.33 5.80 -3.13
CA PRO A 61 17.93 4.85 -4.07
C PRO A 61 16.85 3.91 -4.59
N ALA A 62 16.70 3.87 -5.92
CA ALA A 62 15.60 3.19 -6.59
C ALA A 62 15.52 1.74 -6.11
N GLN A 63 14.32 1.30 -5.70
CA GLN A 63 14.05 -0.13 -5.66
C GLN A 63 14.10 -0.60 -7.13
N SER A 64 14.71 -1.75 -7.39
CA SER A 64 15.05 -2.16 -8.76
C SER A 64 13.87 -2.69 -9.58
N ASP A 65 12.66 -2.76 -9.01
CA ASP A 65 11.52 -3.35 -9.70
C ASP A 65 10.15 -2.70 -9.39
N PRO A 66 9.18 -2.76 -10.33
CA PRO A 66 7.83 -2.20 -10.16
C PRO A 66 7.00 -2.80 -9.02
N GLN A 67 7.39 -3.92 -8.44
CA GLN A 67 6.66 -4.48 -7.30
C GLN A 67 7.04 -3.81 -5.99
N HIS A 68 8.22 -3.18 -5.91
CA HIS A 68 8.73 -2.50 -4.72
C HIS A 68 8.87 -0.98 -4.90
N ASP A 69 8.65 -0.46 -6.11
CA ASP A 69 8.71 0.97 -6.41
C ASP A 69 7.40 1.48 -7.01
N LEU A 70 6.73 2.40 -6.31
CA LEU A 70 5.46 2.97 -6.75
C LEU A 70 5.61 3.82 -8.03
N THR A 71 6.77 4.42 -8.27
CA THR A 71 7.04 5.20 -9.49
C THR A 71 7.18 4.26 -10.68
N LEU A 72 8.00 3.20 -10.56
CA LEU A 72 8.12 2.18 -11.62
C LEU A 72 6.81 1.41 -11.84
N ALA A 73 6.01 1.21 -10.79
CA ALA A 73 4.67 0.63 -10.89
C ALA A 73 3.73 1.50 -11.73
N LEU A 74 3.82 2.83 -11.56
CA LEU A 74 3.03 3.78 -12.33
C LEU A 74 3.47 3.81 -13.80
N GLU A 75 4.78 3.83 -14.06
CA GLU A 75 5.34 3.74 -15.41
C GLU A 75 4.84 2.47 -16.11
N ARG A 76 4.97 1.31 -15.47
CA ARG A 76 4.48 0.03 -16.01
C ARG A 76 2.98 0.04 -16.28
N TRP A 77 2.19 0.68 -15.43
CA TRP A 77 0.76 0.81 -15.65
C TRP A 77 0.46 1.67 -16.87
N VAL A 78 1.07 2.84 -16.98
CA VAL A 78 0.84 3.79 -18.08
C VAL A 78 1.32 3.22 -19.42
N GLU A 79 2.52 2.64 -19.45
CA GLU A 79 3.16 2.22 -20.70
C GLU A 79 2.75 0.82 -21.15
N GLN A 80 2.44 -0.09 -20.22
CA GLN A 80 2.18 -1.50 -20.52
C GLN A 80 0.76 -1.92 -20.16
N GLY A 81 -0.05 -1.04 -19.56
CA GLY A 81 -1.40 -1.36 -19.12
C GLY A 81 -1.47 -2.28 -17.90
N ILE A 82 -0.35 -2.51 -17.19
CA ILE A 82 -0.27 -3.44 -16.06
C ILE A 82 -0.38 -2.67 -14.75
N ALA A 83 -1.60 -2.58 -14.22
CA ALA A 83 -1.87 -1.90 -12.96
C ALA A 83 -1.35 -2.71 -11.74
N PRO A 84 -0.81 -2.04 -10.69
CA PRO A 84 -0.22 -2.74 -9.55
C PRO A 84 -1.28 -3.31 -8.60
N ASP A 85 -1.44 -4.64 -8.53
CA ASP A 85 -2.39 -5.28 -7.60
C ASP A 85 -1.92 -5.30 -6.15
N GLN A 86 -0.65 -4.98 -5.91
CA GLN A 86 -0.03 -4.70 -4.62
C GLN A 86 1.29 -3.96 -4.84
N VAL A 87 1.80 -3.30 -3.80
CA VAL A 87 3.16 -2.72 -3.77
C VAL A 87 3.85 -3.17 -2.49
N ILE A 88 5.02 -3.79 -2.58
CA ILE A 88 5.74 -4.30 -1.42
C ILE A 88 6.50 -3.15 -0.76
N ALA A 89 6.08 -2.79 0.45
CA ALA A 89 6.75 -1.84 1.30
C ALA A 89 7.73 -2.53 2.25
N THR A 90 8.87 -1.88 2.46
CA THR A 90 9.98 -2.40 3.28
C THR A 90 10.35 -1.43 4.39
N LYS A 91 10.58 -1.96 5.60
CA LYS A 91 11.27 -1.29 6.69
C LYS A 91 12.73 -1.71 6.66
N ARG A 92 13.64 -0.73 6.59
CA ARG A 92 15.08 -1.00 6.65
C ARG A 92 15.69 -0.45 7.94
N SER A 93 16.69 -1.15 8.46
CA SER A 93 17.56 -0.67 9.54
C SER A 93 18.96 -1.25 9.34
N GLY A 94 20.00 -0.42 9.44
CA GLY A 94 21.38 -0.82 9.18
C GLY A 94 21.59 -1.41 7.78
N GLY A 95 20.91 -0.87 6.76
CA GLY A 95 20.97 -1.35 5.36
C GLY A 95 20.20 -2.65 5.07
N LYS A 96 19.77 -3.37 6.11
CA LYS A 96 19.05 -4.64 6.00
C LYS A 96 17.53 -4.44 6.05
N THR A 97 16.80 -5.31 5.35
CA THR A 97 15.35 -5.44 5.50
C THR A 97 15.04 -6.00 6.88
N GLN A 98 14.27 -5.26 7.67
CA GLN A 98 13.75 -5.69 8.98
C GLN A 98 12.35 -6.29 8.86
N ARG A 99 11.52 -5.71 7.97
CA ARG A 99 10.15 -6.17 7.73
C ARG A 99 9.70 -5.75 6.34
N SER A 100 8.96 -6.59 5.65
CA SER A 100 8.24 -6.23 4.43
C SER A 100 6.75 -6.57 4.54
N ARG A 101 5.91 -5.79 3.84
CA ARG A 101 4.46 -6.00 3.73
C ARG A 101 3.95 -5.60 2.35
N PRO A 102 3.00 -6.35 1.76
CA PRO A 102 2.26 -5.84 0.62
C PRO A 102 1.33 -4.71 1.09
N LEU A 103 1.44 -3.56 0.46
CA LEU A 103 0.39 -2.54 0.45
C LEU A 103 -0.68 -3.00 -0.53
N CYS A 104 -1.91 -3.08 -0.03
CA CYS A 104 -3.05 -3.58 -0.79
C CYS A 104 -3.90 -2.44 -1.34
N PRO A 105 -4.53 -2.59 -2.52
CA PRO A 105 -5.49 -1.63 -3.03
C PRO A 105 -6.67 -1.51 -2.05
N TYR A 106 -6.88 -0.31 -1.51
CA TYR A 106 -7.98 -0.02 -0.59
C TYR A 106 -9.33 -0.39 -1.23
N PRO A 107 -10.27 -1.05 -0.50
CA PRO A 107 -10.26 -1.32 0.95
C PRO A 107 -9.63 -2.66 1.38
N GLN A 108 -8.85 -3.32 0.52
CA GLN A 108 -8.16 -4.55 0.90
C GLN A 108 -7.05 -4.27 1.91
N VAL A 109 -6.73 -5.28 2.72
CA VAL A 109 -5.68 -5.25 3.74
C VAL A 109 -4.75 -6.47 3.59
N ALA A 110 -3.54 -6.38 4.12
CA ALA A 110 -2.59 -7.49 4.12
C ALA A 110 -3.00 -8.55 5.16
N GLY A 111 -3.53 -9.68 4.71
CA GLY A 111 -3.85 -10.83 5.54
C GLY A 111 -2.69 -11.82 5.59
N TYR A 112 -2.27 -12.19 6.80
CA TYR A 112 -1.25 -13.23 7.00
C TYR A 112 -1.77 -14.60 6.56
N LYS A 113 -0.93 -15.38 5.86
CA LYS A 113 -1.30 -16.72 5.36
C LYS A 113 -1.36 -17.78 6.45
N GLY A 114 -0.85 -17.50 7.65
CA GLY A 114 -0.86 -18.41 8.80
C GLY A 114 0.44 -19.19 9.02
N THR A 115 1.40 -19.09 8.09
CA THR A 115 2.68 -19.79 8.12
C THR A 115 3.83 -18.91 7.64
N GLY A 116 5.05 -19.18 8.10
CA GLY A 116 6.26 -18.43 7.74
C GLY A 116 6.48 -17.17 8.58
N SER A 117 7.58 -16.46 8.36
CA SER A 117 7.89 -15.26 9.13
C SER A 117 6.86 -14.16 8.92
N THR A 118 6.38 -13.55 10.02
CA THR A 118 5.61 -12.32 9.96
C THR A 118 6.48 -11.11 9.63
N ASP A 119 7.76 -11.23 9.33
CA ASP A 119 8.55 -10.11 8.82
C ASP A 119 8.71 -10.12 7.30
N ASP A 120 8.14 -11.12 6.64
CA ASP A 120 8.27 -11.34 5.19
C ASP A 120 6.92 -11.19 4.46
N ALA A 121 6.88 -10.26 3.50
CA ALA A 121 5.74 -9.99 2.64
C ALA A 121 5.23 -11.22 1.88
N ALA A 122 6.10 -12.19 1.55
CA ALA A 122 5.70 -13.41 0.86
C ALA A 122 4.66 -14.24 1.64
N ASN A 123 4.63 -14.08 2.97
CA ASN A 123 3.69 -14.77 3.87
C ASN A 123 2.36 -14.02 4.05
N PHE A 124 2.10 -12.98 3.25
CA PHE A 124 0.87 -12.20 3.26
C PHE A 124 0.19 -12.25 1.89
N LYS A 125 -1.11 -11.96 1.86
CA LYS A 125 -1.88 -11.72 0.64
C LYS A 125 -2.88 -10.60 0.88
N CYS A 126 -3.23 -9.86 -0.16
CA CYS A 126 -4.33 -8.91 -0.06
C CYS A 126 -5.66 -9.66 0.08
N VAL A 127 -6.43 -9.27 1.10
CA VAL A 127 -7.76 -9.81 1.40
C VAL A 127 -8.73 -8.66 1.60
N SER A 128 -10.03 -8.89 1.39
CA SER A 128 -11.04 -7.96 1.86
C SER A 128 -10.92 -7.79 3.38
N GLU A 129 -11.10 -6.55 3.85
CA GLU A 129 -11.16 -6.29 5.28
C GLU A 129 -12.28 -7.14 5.90
N GLN A 130 -11.89 -8.11 6.75
CA GLN A 130 -12.85 -8.95 7.47
C GLN A 130 -13.54 -8.06 8.50
N PRO A 131 -14.88 -8.14 8.67
CA PRO A 131 -15.52 -7.52 9.81
C PRO A 131 -14.85 -8.06 11.07
N ILE A 132 -14.46 -7.17 11.99
CA ILE A 132 -13.88 -7.54 13.29
C ILE A 132 -14.80 -8.61 13.88
N ARG A 133 -14.31 -9.86 14.02
CA ARG A 133 -15.05 -10.91 14.73
C ARG A 133 -15.27 -10.41 16.15
N LYS A 134 -16.48 -9.94 16.46
CA LYS A 134 -16.90 -9.70 17.84
C LYS A 134 -16.74 -11.04 18.56
N LYS A 135 -15.77 -11.12 19.48
CA LYS A 135 -15.69 -12.26 20.40
C LYS A 135 -17.04 -12.28 21.14
N LYS A 136 -17.77 -13.39 21.02
CA LYS A 136 -18.89 -13.71 21.89
C LYS A 136 -18.37 -13.92 23.31
#